data_AF-A0A916MP37-F1
#
_entry.id   AF-A0A916MP37-F1
#
_cell.length_a   1.000
_cell.length_b   1.000
_cell.length_c   1.000
_cell.angle_alpha   90.00
_cell.angle_beta   90.00
_cell.angle_gamma   90.00
#
_symmetry.space_group_name_H-M   'P 1'
#
loop_
_entity.id
_entity.type
_entity.pdbx_description
1 polymer ?
#
loop_
_entity_poly.entity_id
_entity_poly.type
_entity_poly.pdbx_seq_one_letter_code
_entity_poly.pdbx_strand_id
1 'polypeptide(L)' 'PDDAWTGQTGLVHEAILRDFPSLAGNEIYACGSVRMVEAIFPKLKGQGAEEGMCFSDAFTISARSMAIQAPAEGPTA' A
#
# COMPACT_ATOMS: atom_id res chain seq x y z
N PRO A 1 2.94 0.99 -26.95
CA PRO A 1 2.57 2.36 -26.58
C PRO A 1 3.23 2.69 -25.25
N ASP A 2 4.42 3.29 -25.31
CA ASP A 2 4.99 3.90 -24.12
C ASP A 2 4.12 5.11 -23.81
N ASP A 3 3.37 5.05 -22.70
CA ASP A 3 2.38 6.06 -22.29
C ASP A 3 3.00 7.44 -21.96
N ALA A 4 4.22 7.72 -22.43
CA ALA A 4 4.99 8.95 -22.24
C ALA A 4 5.02 9.42 -20.76
N TRP A 5 4.95 8.47 -19.82
CA TRP A 5 4.95 8.76 -18.39
C TRP A 5 6.30 9.33 -17.96
N THR A 6 6.31 10.59 -17.55
CA THR A 6 7.50 11.28 -17.05
C THR A 6 7.56 11.35 -15.51
N GLY A 7 6.58 10.76 -14.82
CA GLY A 7 6.51 10.76 -13.37
C GLY A 7 7.38 9.68 -12.73
N GLN A 8 7.37 9.64 -11.39
CA GLN A 8 8.08 8.59 -10.66
C GLN A 8 7.47 7.20 -10.93
N THR A 9 8.33 6.19 -10.91
CA THR A 9 7.96 4.77 -11.03
C THR A 9 8.38 4.02 -9.76
N GLY A 10 7.74 2.88 -9.48
CA GLY A 10 8.05 2.05 -8.30
C GLY A 10 6.96 2.13 -7.23
N LEU A 11 7.33 1.87 -5.98
CA LEU A 11 6.38 1.83 -4.86
C LEU A 11 6.20 3.22 -4.25
N VAL A 12 4.95 3.58 -3.95
CA VAL A 12 4.60 4.91 -3.42
C VAL A 12 5.34 5.26 -2.11
N HIS A 13 5.53 4.29 -1.20
CA HIS A 13 6.22 4.54 0.05
C HIS A 13 7.72 4.82 -0.15
N GLU A 14 8.34 4.28 -1.19
CA GLU A 14 9.74 4.59 -1.54
C GLU A 14 9.89 5.98 -2.14
N ALA A 15 8.89 6.45 -2.89
CA ALA A 15 8.85 7.83 -3.37
C ALA A 15 8.71 8.81 -2.18
N ILE A 16 7.78 8.54 -1.26
CA ILE A 16 7.57 9.37 -0.06
C ILE A 16 8.85 9.49 0.77
N LEU A 17 9.55 8.38 1.04
CA LEU A 17 10.77 8.42 1.84
C LEU A 17 11.93 9.19 1.18
N ARG A 18 11.95 9.27 -0.16
CA ARG A 18 12.94 10.08 -0.90
C ARG A 18 12.58 11.56 -0.86
N ASP A 19 11.30 11.88 -0.99
CA ASP A 19 10.82 13.26 -1.13
C ASP A 19 10.67 13.96 0.23
N PHE A 20 10.45 13.21 1.31
CA PHE A 20 10.22 13.73 2.67
C PHE A 20 11.26 13.20 3.67
N PRO A 21 12.31 13.98 3.96
CA PRO A 21 13.36 13.58 4.92
C PRO A 21 12.87 13.39 6.36
N SER A 22 11.69 13.94 6.70
CA SER A 22 11.02 13.72 7.99
C SER A 22 9.51 13.76 7.79
N LEU A 23 8.81 12.91 8.52
CA LEU A 23 7.34 12.86 8.55
C LEU A 23 6.76 13.32 9.89
N ALA A 24 7.58 13.82 10.81
CA ALA A 24 7.13 14.32 12.11
C ALA A 24 6.12 15.47 11.95
N GLY A 25 5.05 15.45 12.75
CA GLY A 25 3.97 16.44 12.70
C GLY A 25 3.06 16.36 11.48
N ASN A 26 3.20 15.36 10.61
CA ASN A 26 2.27 15.14 9.49
C ASN A 26 1.23 14.08 9.85
N GLU A 27 -0.03 14.35 9.50
CA GLU A 27 -1.08 13.35 9.45
C GLU A 27 -1.04 12.61 8.10
N ILE A 28 -1.03 11.28 8.18
CA ILE A 28 -0.83 10.40 7.02
C ILE A 28 -2.09 9.56 6.83
N TYR A 29 -2.70 9.70 5.66
CA TYR A 29 -3.89 8.96 5.26
C TYR A 29 -3.55 8.01 4.11
N ALA A 30 -3.65 6.70 4.34
CA ALA A 30 -3.34 5.68 3.35
C ALA A 30 -4.59 4.87 2.98
N CYS A 31 -4.92 4.80 1.69
CA CYS A 31 -6.05 4.03 1.18
C CYS A 31 -5.59 3.10 0.06
N GLY A 32 -6.01 1.84 0.08
CA GLY A 32 -5.57 0.86 -0.91
C GLY A 32 -5.69 -0.58 -0.44
N SER A 33 -4.98 -1.49 -1.09
CA SER A 33 -4.99 -2.90 -0.69
C SER A 33 -4.42 -3.08 0.72
N VAL A 34 -4.91 -4.10 1.45
CA VAL A 34 -4.38 -4.46 2.78
C VAL A 34 -2.85 -4.57 2.76
N ARG A 35 -2.30 -5.26 1.76
CA ARG A 35 -0.84 -5.43 1.60
C ARG A 35 -0.09 -4.11 1.44
N MET A 36 -0.68 -3.13 0.75
CA MET A 36 -0.06 -1.81 0.59
C MET A 36 -0.04 -1.05 1.92
N VAL A 37 -1.17 -1.05 2.64
CA VAL A 37 -1.32 -0.37 3.95
C VAL A 37 -0.39 -1.00 5.01
N GLU A 38 -0.29 -2.33 5.05
CA GLU A 38 0.62 -3.04 5.95
C GLU A 38 2.10 -2.73 5.64
N ALA A 39 2.45 -2.54 4.36
CA ALA A 39 3.81 -2.24 3.95
C ALA A 39 4.25 -0.80 4.24
N ILE A 40 3.33 0.18 4.13
CA ILE A 40 3.68 1.61 4.17
C ILE A 40 3.96 2.12 5.59
N PHE A 41 3.08 1.87 6.57
CA PHE A 41 3.22 2.51 7.89
C PHE A 41 4.50 2.17 8.66
N PRO A 42 5.00 0.93 8.68
CA PRO A 42 6.27 0.64 9.35
C PRO A 42 7.43 1.46 8.78
N LYS A 43 7.42 1.70 7.46
CA LYS A 43 8.43 2.49 6.76
C LYS A 43 8.31 3.98 7.09
N LEU A 44 7.10 4.52 7.06
CA LEU A 44 6.86 5.94 7.37
C LEU A 44 7.16 6.25 8.84
N LYS A 45 6.81 5.35 9.77
CA LYS A 45 7.18 5.47 11.19
C LYS A 45 8.70 5.50 11.38
N GLY A 46 9.45 4.72 10.59
CA GLY A 46 10.92 4.80 10.55
C GLY A 46 11.47 6.16 10.10
N GLN A 47 10.67 6.97 9.41
CA GLN A 47 11.00 8.33 8.95
C GLN A 47 10.40 9.43 9.85
N GLY A 48 9.93 9.07 11.05
CA GLY A 48 9.42 10.01 12.04
C GLY A 48 7.91 10.24 12.02
N ALA A 49 7.14 9.47 11.25
CA ALA A 49 5.68 9.52 11.35
C ALA A 49 5.22 9.02 12.72
N GLU A 50 4.28 9.73 13.33
CA GLU A 50 3.74 9.40 14.64
C GLU A 50 2.57 8.41 14.52
N GLU A 51 2.49 7.46 15.45
CA GLU A 51 1.48 6.40 15.39
C GLU A 51 0.05 6.93 15.51
N GLY A 52 -0.17 7.95 16.35
CA GLY A 52 -1.47 8.61 16.49
C GLY A 52 -1.88 9.46 15.29
N MET A 53 -0.99 9.60 14.29
CA MET A 53 -1.20 10.42 13.09
C MET A 53 -1.22 9.57 11.81
N CYS A 54 -1.26 8.24 11.93
CA CYS A 54 -1.33 7.30 10.81
C CYS A 54 -2.73 6.69 10.71
N PHE A 55 -3.46 6.99 9.64
CA PHE A 55 -4.85 6.57 9.42
C PHE A 55 -4.99 5.80 8.11
N SER A 56 -5.80 4.74 8.07
CA SER A 56 -6.01 3.98 6.84
C SER A 56 -7.42 3.52 6.58
N ASP A 57 -7.73 3.41 5.29
CA ASP A 57 -8.88 2.68 4.76
C ASP A 57 -8.39 1.56 3.82
N ALA A 58 -8.38 0.33 4.33
CA ALA A 58 -7.85 -0.83 3.62
C ALA A 58 -8.96 -1.60 2.90
N PHE A 59 -8.77 -1.84 1.60
CA PHE A 59 -9.68 -2.63 0.78
C PHE A 59 -9.53 -4.11 1.09
N THR A 60 -10.46 -4.62 1.89
CA THR A 60 -10.59 -6.05 2.15
C THR A 60 -11.43 -6.73 1.06
N ILE A 61 -11.09 -7.97 0.72
CA ILE A 61 -11.88 -8.74 -0.24
C ILE A 61 -13.18 -9.15 0.42
N SER A 62 -14.31 -8.84 -0.22
CA SER A 62 -15.61 -9.26 0.29
C SER A 62 -15.72 -10.79 0.35
N ALA A 63 -16.44 -11.32 1.34
CA ALA A 63 -16.67 -12.76 1.48
C ALA A 63 -17.24 -13.40 0.19
N ARG A 64 -18.09 -12.67 -0.54
CA ARG A 64 -18.61 -13.09 -1.85
C ARG A 64 -17.51 -13.28 -2.90
N SER A 65 -16.52 -12.40 -2.93
CA SER A 65 -15.41 -12.47 -3.90
C SER A 65 -14.43 -13.60 -3.54
N MET A 66 -14.20 -13.83 -2.24
CA MET A 66 -13.41 -14.98 -1.76
C MET A 66 -14.04 -16.33 -2.17
N ALA A 67 -15.37 -16.44 -2.12
CA ALA A 67 -16.08 -17.67 -2.50
C ALA A 67 -16.05 -17.97 -4.02
N ILE A 68 -15.75 -16.97 -4.86
CA ILE A 68 -15.65 -17.13 -6.33
C ILE A 68 -14.23 -17.55 -6.75
N GLN A 69 -13.21 -17.26 -5.93
CA GLN A 69 -11.84 -17.75 -6.11
C GLN A 69 -11.60 -19.07 -5.33
N ALA A 70 -12.38 -20.11 -5.62
CA ALA A 70 -11.96 -21.47 -5.25
C ALA A 70 -10.78 -21.90 -6.16
N PRO A 71 -9.81 -22.69 -5.67
CA PRO A 71 -8.59 -22.96 -6.42
C PRO A 71 -8.91 -23.71 -7.72
N ALA A 72 -8.25 -23.30 -8.81
CA ALA A 72 -8.08 -24.16 -9.96
C ALA A 72 -7.12 -25.29 -9.57
N GLU A 73 -7.59 -26.27 -8.80
CA GLU A 73 -6.96 -27.59 -8.82
C GLU A 73 -7.31 -28.23 -10.16
N GLY A 74 -6.43 -28.01 -11.14
CA GLY A 74 -6.43 -28.82 -12.36
C GLY A 74 -6.14 -30.28 -11.99
N PRO A 75 -6.75 -31.25 -12.69
CA PRO A 75 -6.54 -32.66 -12.38
C PRO A 75 -5.07 -33.01 -12.58
N THR A 76 -4.41 -33.46 -11.53
CA THR A 76 -3.11 -34.13 -11.61
C THR A 76 -3.28 -35.39 -12.46
N ALA A 77 -2.56 -35.46 -13.57
CA ALA A 77 -2.44 -36.66 -14.39
C ALA A 77 -1.53 -37.71 -13.74
#